data_AF-A0A1Y2RCZ4-F1
#
_entry.id   AF-A0A1Y2RCZ4-F1
#
_cell.length_a   1.000
_cell.length_b   1.000
_cell.length_c   1.000
_cell.angle_alpha   90.00
_cell.angle_beta   90.00
_cell.angle_gamma   90.00
#
_symmetry.space_group_name_H-M   'P 1'
#
loop_
_entity.id
_entity.type
_entity.pdbx_description
1 polymer ?
#
loop_
_entity_poly.entity_id
_entity_poly.type
_entity_poly.pdbx_seq_one_letter_code
_entity_poly.pdbx_strand_id
1 'polypeptide(L)'
;MDRTLLDKIKVELKGDKEQYLNNCRSNYSNYLQAAQLLFPEYYDSIESRLELTLLNQLAIEAKASSDTESELTILEEAISRGIDTPYTYERLTIIYSERKDFSKAKAICQKWFDSVYWKIPNMASGSLRLLKRSNRLVMK
;
A
#
# COMPACT_ATOMS: atom_id res chain seq x y z
N MET A 1 15.05 17.59 11.19
CA MET A 1 14.02 17.05 12.11
C MET A 1 14.61 16.87 13.50
N ASP A 2 13.84 17.14 14.56
CA ASP A 2 14.22 16.87 15.96
C ASP A 2 14.40 15.36 16.23
N ARG A 3 15.44 15.00 16.98
CA ARG A 3 15.78 13.61 17.33
C ARG A 3 14.70 12.95 18.17
N THR A 4 14.08 13.70 19.08
CA THR A 4 12.99 13.19 19.94
C THR A 4 11.79 12.76 19.11
N LEU A 5 11.43 13.56 18.10
CA LEU A 5 10.35 13.25 17.18
C LEU A 5 10.66 12.02 16.30
N LEU A 6 11.89 11.91 15.79
CA LEU A 6 12.32 10.75 15.01
C LEU A 6 12.22 9.45 15.81
N ASP A 7 12.67 9.47 17.06
CA ASP A 7 12.65 8.28 17.93
C ASP A 7 11.22 7.91 18.33
N LYS A 8 10.33 8.89 18.55
CA LYS A 8 8.88 8.64 18.71
C LYS A 8 8.30 7.93 17.49
N ILE A 9 8.58 8.40 16.27
CA ILE A 9 8.07 7.79 15.03
C ILE A 9 8.57 6.34 14.87
N LYS A 10 9.83 6.05 15.23
CA LYS A 10 10.37 4.66 15.23
C LYS A 10 9.62 3.73 16.19
N VAL A 11 9.18 4.25 17.33
CA VAL A 11 8.36 3.48 18.29
C VAL A 11 6.98 3.20 17.69
N GLU A 12 6.32 4.23 17.13
CA GLU A 12 5.00 4.08 16.51
C GLU A 12 4.98 3.07 15.35
N LEU A 13 6.04 3.02 14.53
CA LEU A 13 6.19 2.05 13.44
C LEU A 13 6.13 0.59 13.88
N LYS A 14 6.48 0.30 15.15
CA LYS A 14 6.44 -1.05 15.74
C LYS A 14 5.14 -1.34 16.47
N GLY A 15 4.29 -0.32 16.66
CA GLY A 15 3.05 -0.41 17.42
C GLY A 15 1.82 -0.55 16.52
N ASP A 16 0.78 0.20 16.87
CA ASP A 16 -0.50 0.19 16.17
C ASP A 16 -0.38 0.84 14.78
N LYS A 17 -0.65 0.04 13.74
CA LYS A 17 -0.57 0.49 12.34
C LYS A 17 -1.61 1.57 12.03
N GLU A 18 -2.82 1.48 12.57
CA GLU A 18 -3.87 2.48 12.31
C GLU A 18 -3.50 3.82 12.92
N GLN A 19 -2.98 3.83 14.15
CA GLN A 19 -2.48 5.02 14.83
C GLN A 19 -1.35 5.67 14.03
N TYR A 20 -0.33 4.89 13.64
CA TYR A 20 0.79 5.40 12.83
C TYR A 20 0.31 6.04 11.51
N LEU A 21 -0.58 5.35 10.78
CA LEU A 21 -1.09 5.81 9.50
C LEU A 21 -1.98 7.07 9.64
N ASN A 22 -2.76 7.18 10.72
CA ASN A 22 -3.51 8.39 11.02
C ASN A 22 -2.57 9.55 11.36
N ASN A 23 -1.49 9.30 12.10
CA ASN A 23 -0.48 10.33 12.38
C ASN A 23 0.25 10.79 11.12
N CYS A 24 0.54 9.88 10.18
CA CYS A 24 1.07 10.24 8.85
C CYS A 24 0.17 11.24 8.12
N ARG A 25 -1.16 11.09 8.21
CA ARG A 25 -2.11 12.00 7.57
C ARG A 25 -2.19 13.35 8.27
N SER A 26 -2.21 13.34 9.60
CA SER A 26 -2.38 14.54 10.41
C SER A 26 -1.09 15.38 10.52
N ASN A 27 0.08 14.76 10.37
CA ASN A 27 1.39 15.39 10.55
C ASN A 27 2.32 15.13 9.36
N TYR A 28 1.77 15.19 8.14
CA TYR A 28 2.42 14.72 6.91
C TYR A 28 3.87 15.18 6.72
N SER A 29 4.16 16.48 6.86
CA SER A 29 5.52 17.01 6.64
C SER A 29 6.56 16.37 7.57
N ASN A 30 6.23 16.23 8.86
CA ASN A 30 7.13 15.63 9.84
C ASN A 30 7.36 14.14 9.57
N TYR A 31 6.29 13.41 9.24
CA TYR A 31 6.36 11.99 8.95
C TYR A 31 7.07 11.71 7.62
N LEU A 32 6.94 12.61 6.63
CA LEU A 32 7.65 12.52 5.38
C LEU A 32 9.15 12.69 5.59
N GLN A 33 9.58 13.71 6.36
CA GLN A 33 10.99 13.88 6.72
C GLN A 33 11.54 12.66 7.48
N ALA A 34 10.76 12.10 8.40
CA ALA A 34 11.15 10.87 9.10
C ALA A 34 11.28 9.68 8.15
N ALA A 35 10.32 9.48 7.26
CA ALA A 35 10.35 8.39 6.29
C ALA A 35 11.55 8.51 5.33
N GLN A 36 11.90 9.72 4.89
CA GLN A 36 13.09 9.95 4.05
C GLN A 36 14.40 9.60 4.76
N LEU A 37 14.47 9.77 6.09
CA LEU A 37 15.64 9.35 6.88
C LEU A 37 15.64 7.86 7.22
N LEU A 38 14.46 7.26 7.41
CA LEU A 38 14.31 5.87 7.84
C LEU A 38 14.31 4.87 6.69
N PHE A 39 13.90 5.30 5.50
CA PHE A 39 13.75 4.47 4.31
C PHE A 39 14.34 5.18 3.08
N PRO A 40 15.61 5.64 3.13
CA PRO A 40 16.20 6.43 2.05
C PRO A 40 16.18 5.70 0.70
N GLU A 41 16.36 4.37 0.71
CA GLU A 41 16.40 3.54 -0.50
C GLU A 41 15.11 3.63 -1.32
N TYR A 42 13.96 3.82 -0.66
CA TYR A 42 12.68 4.00 -1.34
C TYR A 42 12.60 5.33 -2.10
N TYR A 43 13.23 6.38 -1.57
CA TYR A 43 13.21 7.70 -2.18
C TYR A 43 14.29 7.85 -3.26
N ASP A 44 15.38 7.09 -3.15
CA ASP A 44 16.48 7.09 -4.12
C ASP A 44 16.13 6.30 -5.40
N SER A 45 15.22 5.32 -5.33
CA SER A 45 14.74 4.57 -6.50
C SER A 45 13.69 5.37 -7.30
N ILE A 46 14.13 6.33 -8.10
CA ILE A 46 13.27 7.15 -8.97
C ILE A 46 12.96 6.46 -10.32
N GLU A 47 13.74 5.44 -10.72
CA GLU A 47 13.74 4.90 -12.09
C GLU A 47 12.48 4.09 -12.49
N SER A 48 11.65 3.59 -11.56
CA SER A 48 10.50 2.72 -11.90
C SER A 48 9.16 3.44 -12.14
N ARG A 49 9.11 4.78 -12.10
CA ARG A 49 7.82 5.52 -12.11
C ARG A 49 7.05 5.46 -13.43
N LEU A 50 7.73 5.33 -14.57
CA LEU A 50 7.09 5.22 -15.89
C LEU A 50 6.32 3.90 -16.04
N GLU A 51 6.96 2.79 -15.67
CA GLU A 51 6.36 1.45 -15.71
C GLU A 51 5.17 1.31 -14.75
N LEU A 52 5.33 1.85 -13.54
CA LEU A 52 4.26 1.95 -12.55
C LEU A 52 3.05 2.74 -13.07
N THR A 53 3.30 3.82 -13.81
CA THR A 53 2.23 4.66 -14.38
C THR A 53 1.46 3.91 -15.45
N LEU A 54 2.17 3.19 -16.34
CA LEU A 54 1.56 2.43 -17.42
C LEU A 54 0.69 1.28 -16.91
N LEU A 55 1.20 0.44 -16.00
CA LEU A 55 0.45 -0.71 -15.48
C LEU A 55 -0.78 -0.27 -14.68
N ASN A 56 -0.68 0.80 -13.89
CA ASN A 56 -1.84 1.36 -13.21
C ASN A 56 -2.88 1.89 -14.21
N GLN A 57 -2.45 2.56 -15.28
CA GLN A 57 -3.36 3.06 -16.31
C GLN A 57 -4.11 1.92 -17.01
N LEU A 58 -3.39 0.86 -17.40
CA LEU A 58 -4.00 -0.33 -18.03
C LEU A 58 -5.00 -1.02 -17.08
N ALA A 59 -4.66 -1.15 -15.78
CA ALA A 59 -5.59 -1.71 -14.80
C ALA A 59 -6.85 -0.85 -14.62
N ILE A 60 -6.72 0.48 -14.65
CA ILE A 60 -7.84 1.42 -14.58
C ILE A 60 -8.74 1.27 -15.82
N GLU A 61 -8.16 1.13 -17.01
CA GLU A 61 -8.89 0.92 -18.26
C GLU A 61 -9.64 -0.42 -18.28
N ALA A 62 -8.98 -1.50 -17.87
CA ALA A 62 -9.61 -2.82 -17.74
C ALA A 62 -10.79 -2.77 -16.76
N LYS A 63 -10.60 -2.12 -15.60
CA LYS A 63 -11.68 -1.86 -14.63
C LYS A 63 -12.83 -1.06 -15.23
N ALA A 64 -12.54 -0.01 -16.00
CA ALA A 64 -13.56 0.83 -16.62
C ALA A 64 -14.40 0.06 -17.66
N SER A 65 -13.77 -0.88 -18.37
CA SER A 65 -14.42 -1.80 -19.31
C SER A 65 -15.06 -3.02 -18.64
N SER A 66 -15.04 -3.11 -17.30
CA SER A 66 -15.50 -4.29 -16.53
C SER A 66 -14.78 -5.61 -16.90
N ASP A 67 -13.60 -5.52 -17.51
CA ASP A 67 -12.75 -6.66 -17.84
C ASP A 67 -11.94 -7.09 -16.62
N THR A 68 -12.59 -7.87 -15.75
CA THR A 68 -12.04 -8.26 -14.44
C THR A 68 -10.87 -9.24 -14.56
N GLU A 69 -10.79 -10.05 -15.62
CA GLU A 69 -9.67 -10.98 -15.81
C GLU A 69 -8.42 -10.26 -16.31
N SER A 70 -8.57 -9.31 -17.24
CA SER A 70 -7.46 -8.45 -17.64
C SER A 70 -6.98 -7.58 -16.48
N GLU A 71 -7.91 -6.97 -15.71
CA GLU A 71 -7.56 -6.21 -14.51
C GLU A 71 -6.75 -7.07 -13.53
N LEU A 72 -7.21 -8.29 -13.25
CA LEU A 72 -6.49 -9.22 -12.36
C LEU A 72 -5.07 -9.50 -12.86
N THR A 73 -4.93 -9.86 -14.14
CA THR A 73 -3.64 -10.22 -14.76
C THR A 73 -2.64 -9.07 -14.66
N ILE A 74 -3.06 -7.86 -15.02
CA ILE A 74 -2.21 -6.65 -14.99
C ILE A 74 -1.75 -6.34 -13.55
N LEU A 75 -2.66 -6.45 -12.58
CA LEU A 75 -2.35 -6.16 -11.18
C LEU A 75 -1.41 -7.20 -10.56
N GLU A 76 -1.56 -8.47 -10.90
CA GLU A 76 -0.64 -9.53 -10.47
C GLU A 76 0.76 -9.36 -11.10
N GLU A 77 0.81 -9.00 -12.38
CA GLU A 77 2.06 -8.68 -13.06
C GLU A 77 2.76 -7.49 -12.36
N ALA A 78 2.04 -6.42 -12.04
CA ALA A 78 2.59 -5.26 -11.33
C ALA A 78 3.25 -5.67 -10.01
N ILE A 79 2.57 -6.48 -9.20
CA ILE A 79 3.14 -6.99 -7.94
C ILE A 79 4.37 -7.87 -8.20
N SER A 80 4.38 -8.71 -9.25
CA SER A 80 5.52 -9.57 -9.58
C SER A 80 6.76 -8.77 -9.98
N ARG A 81 6.56 -7.57 -10.54
CA ARG A 81 7.60 -6.62 -10.95
C ARG A 81 8.03 -5.66 -9.84
N GLY A 82 7.52 -5.84 -8.61
CA GLY A 82 7.83 -4.99 -7.46
C GLY A 82 7.14 -3.62 -7.47
N ILE A 83 6.06 -3.49 -8.24
CA ILE A 83 5.27 -2.25 -8.34
C ILE A 83 4.23 -2.27 -7.22
N ASP A 84 4.69 -1.87 -6.04
CA ASP A 84 3.90 -1.91 -4.82
C ASP A 84 3.17 -0.59 -4.58
N THR A 85 1.93 -0.49 -5.06
CA THR A 85 1.05 0.66 -4.77
C THR A 85 -0.17 0.26 -3.97
N PRO A 86 -0.68 1.11 -3.06
CA PRO A 86 -1.90 0.81 -2.33
C PRO A 86 -3.10 0.51 -3.24
N TYR A 87 -3.16 1.15 -4.41
CA TYR A 87 -4.21 0.90 -5.40
C TYR A 87 -4.18 -0.55 -5.89
N THR A 88 -3.01 -1.05 -6.27
CA THR A 88 -2.84 -2.41 -6.79
C THR A 88 -3.34 -3.46 -5.80
N TYR A 89 -2.88 -3.36 -4.56
CA TYR A 89 -3.28 -4.26 -3.48
C TYR A 89 -4.77 -4.13 -3.12
N GLU A 90 -5.31 -2.91 -3.12
CA GLU A 90 -6.73 -2.67 -2.82
C GLU A 90 -7.63 -3.32 -3.87
N ARG A 91 -7.29 -3.17 -5.16
CA ARG A 91 -8.05 -3.76 -6.27
C ARG A 91 -7.99 -5.28 -6.26
N LEU A 92 -6.81 -5.88 -6.09
CA LEU A 92 -6.70 -7.34 -5.97
C LEU A 92 -7.51 -7.88 -4.79
N THR A 93 -7.46 -7.20 -3.64
CA THR A 93 -8.26 -7.60 -2.48
C THR A 93 -9.76 -7.53 -2.78
N ILE A 94 -10.22 -6.52 -3.54
CA ILE A 94 -11.62 -6.41 -3.99
C ILE A 94 -11.99 -7.59 -4.87
N ILE A 95 -11.24 -7.83 -5.95
CA ILE A 95 -11.51 -8.87 -6.94
C ILE A 95 -11.57 -10.24 -6.25
N TYR A 96 -10.59 -10.57 -5.41
CA TYR A 96 -10.58 -11.84 -4.68
C TYR A 96 -11.73 -11.97 -3.69
N SER A 97 -12.12 -10.87 -3.02
CA SER A 97 -13.28 -10.89 -2.13
C SER A 97 -14.60 -11.13 -2.88
N GLU A 98 -14.75 -10.54 -4.07
CA GLU A 98 -15.92 -10.71 -4.95
C GLU A 98 -16.02 -12.14 -5.48
N ARG A 99 -14.87 -12.76 -5.79
CA ARG A 99 -14.75 -14.19 -6.13
C ARG A 99 -14.90 -15.13 -4.92
N LYS A 100 -15.13 -14.59 -3.71
CA LYS A 100 -15.19 -15.33 -2.43
C LYS A 100 -13.90 -16.08 -2.06
N ASP A 101 -12.77 -15.74 -2.70
CA ASP A 101 -11.46 -16.25 -2.34
C ASP A 101 -10.85 -15.39 -1.23
N PHE A 102 -11.41 -15.54 -0.01
CA PHE A 102 -10.98 -14.75 1.14
C PHE A 102 -9.55 -15.09 1.58
N SER A 103 -9.05 -16.30 1.25
CA SER A 103 -7.68 -16.69 1.53
C SER A 103 -6.70 -15.83 0.73
N LYS A 104 -6.90 -15.73 -0.59
CA LYS A 104 -6.09 -14.84 -1.42
C LYS A 104 -6.28 -13.37 -1.06
N ALA A 105 -7.50 -12.92 -0.78
CA ALA A 105 -7.75 -11.55 -0.36
C ALA A 105 -6.98 -11.17 0.93
N LYS A 106 -6.91 -12.09 1.91
CA LYS A 106 -6.11 -11.94 3.13
C LYS A 106 -4.61 -11.92 2.81
N ALA A 107 -4.13 -12.82 1.96
CA ALA A 107 -2.72 -12.88 1.56
C ALA A 107 -2.25 -11.59 0.86
N ILE A 108 -3.08 -11.00 0.00
CA ILE A 108 -2.79 -9.72 -0.64
C ILE A 108 -2.68 -8.59 0.40
N CYS A 109 -3.63 -8.50 1.33
CA CYS A 109 -3.53 -7.52 2.42
C CYS A 109 -2.24 -7.69 3.23
N GLN A 110 -1.90 -8.94 3.59
CA GLN A 110 -0.71 -9.24 4.38
C GLN A 110 0.56 -8.82 3.65
N LYS A 111 0.68 -9.15 2.36
CA LYS A 111 1.84 -8.80 1.55
C LYS A 111 2.10 -7.28 1.53
N TRP A 112 1.04 -6.46 1.45
CA TRP A 112 1.18 -5.00 1.57
C TRP A 112 1.80 -4.59 2.92
N PHE A 113 1.34 -5.18 4.02
CA PHE A 113 1.81 -4.84 5.38
C PHE A 113 3.13 -5.49 5.79
N ASP A 114 3.61 -6.48 5.03
CA ASP A 114 4.96 -7.02 5.16
C ASP A 114 6.01 -6.13 4.47
N SER A 115 5.57 -5.31 3.51
CA SER A 115 6.43 -4.40 2.77
C SER A 115 6.86 -3.16 3.58
N VAL A 116 7.82 -2.39 3.07
CA VAL A 116 8.15 -1.07 3.61
C VAL A 116 7.14 0.01 3.19
N TYR A 117 6.42 -0.21 2.08
CA TYR A 117 5.60 0.83 1.41
C TYR A 117 4.43 1.33 2.26
N TRP A 118 3.84 0.49 3.11
CA TRP A 118 2.78 0.94 4.02
C TRP A 118 3.28 1.94 5.08
N LYS A 119 4.59 1.96 5.35
CA LYS A 119 5.23 2.89 6.29
C LYS A 119 5.45 4.27 5.64
N ILE A 120 5.29 4.38 4.33
CA ILE A 120 5.50 5.64 3.59
C ILE A 120 4.27 6.55 3.73
N PRO A 121 4.40 7.80 4.20
CA PRO A 121 3.26 8.69 4.44
C PRO A 121 2.41 8.98 3.21
N ASN A 122 3.01 9.03 2.01
CA ASN A 122 2.31 9.17 0.73
C ASN A 122 1.25 8.08 0.53
N MET A 123 1.48 6.90 1.10
CA MET A 123 0.63 5.72 0.97
C MET A 123 -0.39 5.58 2.10
N ALA A 124 -0.44 6.52 3.05
CA ALA A 124 -1.16 6.35 4.30
C ALA A 124 -2.67 6.16 4.12
N SER A 125 -3.30 6.97 3.25
CA SER A 125 -4.74 6.87 2.98
C SER A 125 -5.14 5.53 2.35
N GLY A 126 -4.36 5.03 1.40
CA GLY A 126 -4.59 3.73 0.78
C GLY A 126 -4.32 2.58 1.76
N SER A 127 -3.24 2.68 2.53
CA SER A 127 -2.92 1.72 3.60
C SER A 127 -4.02 1.62 4.65
N LEU A 128 -4.65 2.73 5.05
CA LEU A 128 -5.78 2.70 5.97
C LEU A 128 -7.00 1.97 5.38
N ARG A 129 -7.29 2.16 4.09
CA ARG A 129 -8.37 1.42 3.42
C ARG A 129 -8.08 -0.08 3.39
N LEU A 130 -6.85 -0.46 3.06
CA LEU A 130 -6.39 -1.84 3.10
C LEU A 130 -6.44 -2.45 4.51
N LEU A 131 -6.02 -1.72 5.53
CA LEU A 131 -6.06 -2.18 6.93
C LEU A 131 -7.50 -2.47 7.36
N LYS A 132 -8.42 -1.53 7.10
CA LYS A 132 -9.85 -1.71 7.37
C LYS A 132 -10.43 -2.91 6.63
N ARG A 133 -9.98 -3.15 5.40
CA ARG A 133 -10.42 -4.29 4.58
C ARG A 133 -9.89 -5.61 5.13
N SER A 134 -8.61 -5.67 5.49
CA SER A 134 -7.97 -6.82 6.14
C SER A 134 -8.72 -7.22 7.41
N ASN A 135 -9.02 -6.26 8.29
CA ASN A 135 -9.75 -6.51 9.53
C ASN A 135 -11.16 -7.08 9.29
N ARG A 136 -11.85 -6.61 8.25
CA ARG A 136 -13.17 -7.15 7.84
C ARG A 136 -13.08 -8.55 7.27
N LEU A 137 -11.97 -8.91 6.62
CA LEU A 137 -11.76 -10.25 6.09
C LEU A 137 -11.51 -11.26 7.22
N VAL A 138 -10.88 -10.89 8.33
CA VAL A 138 -10.67 -11.78 9.49
C VAL A 138 -12.01 -12.26 10.09
N MET A 139 -13.07 -11.48 9.94
CA MET A 139 -14.42 -11.82 10.41
C MET A 139 -15.21 -12.71 9.43
N LYS A 140 -14.62 -13.07 8.29
CA LYS A 140 -15.20 -13.93 7.24
C LYS A 140 -14.40 -15.21 7.10
#